data_AF-A0A2H9L3G6-F1
#
_entry.id   AF-A0A2H9L3G6-F1
#
_cell.length_a   1.000
_cell.length_b   1.000
_cell.length_c   1.000
_cell.angle_alpha   90.00
_cell.angle_beta   90.00
_cell.angle_gamma   90.00
#
_symmetry.space_group_name_H-M   'P 1'
#
loop_
_entity.id
_entity.type
_entity.pdbx_description
1 polymer ?
#
loop_
_entity_poly.entity_id
_entity_poly.type
_entity_poly.pdbx_seq_one_letter_code
_entity_poly.pdbx_strand_id
1 'polypeptide(L)'
;MDSKIILVLSVCLFLFLAGCVTQEITSSAQPSGNQPGQPQTPGNMAPINQSPQQHIPPFNLPSLDLSNPSKGPLLAGENKTLRLGNLEFNYYSVAATYPIYSLGADILIVAKNKGSGPESFSLTPISELRANVPNWNRHFFSFQPDNLTLEPGEEKTLHYFASADNQGQFDVMIDFMQGANKETADITVYSSSMDEARLDGSAIIYGTVRNGEENPVQYPGLTFFTFGGRENYHAQGTDAYGRYFVIVPGVDDVQKLYGGQKILSNIEYFAITDNSPSHEGYAHYYKDGIAPKRGEKLEVNITLQKASLQKEYEMKWESKVSDYYGFFYAFPDENWSVVAAAQAKHDPQLGKPTNFYLFNASTGGLLWKKATGDECWGFDIKNGLVAAGCSDARVYVVGTDGEKRWEKDCGTMNREVEFSPDGSLLLTGPCGDGDYELLNANTGN
;
A
#
# COMPACT_ATOMS: atom_id res chain seq x y z
N MET A 1 20.36 15.45 -15.93
CA MET A 1 18.91 15.69 -16.07
C MET A 1 18.40 15.90 -14.66
N ASP A 2 18.15 17.15 -14.30
CA ASP A 2 17.68 17.50 -12.96
C ASP A 2 16.20 17.14 -12.86
N SER A 3 15.90 16.01 -12.21
CA SER A 3 14.53 15.63 -11.87
C SER A 3 13.98 16.63 -10.85
N LYS A 4 13.14 17.56 -11.33
CA LYS A 4 12.29 18.40 -10.48
C LYS A 4 11.20 17.52 -9.90
N ILE A 5 11.21 17.35 -8.58
CA ILE A 5 10.13 16.70 -7.83
C ILE A 5 9.37 17.85 -7.16
N ILE A 6 8.07 17.96 -7.41
CA ILE A 6 7.18 18.80 -6.61
C ILE A 6 6.37 17.87 -5.71
N LEU A 7 6.39 18.15 -4.41
CA LEU A 7 5.45 17.58 -3.46
C LEU A 7 4.21 18.47 -3.43
N VAL A 8 3.09 18.01 -3.98
CA VAL A 8 1.81 18.72 -3.84
C VAL A 8 1.20 18.30 -2.51
N LEU A 9 1.38 19.13 -1.48
CA LEU A 9 0.76 18.94 -0.16
C LEU A 9 -0.68 19.47 -0.21
N SER A 10 -1.66 18.56 -0.31
CA SER A 10 -3.06 18.87 0.01
C SER A 10 -3.21 18.84 1.54
N VAL A 11 -3.23 20.02 2.16
CA VAL A 11 -3.43 20.13 3.62
C VAL A 11 -4.93 20.08 3.91
N CYS A 12 -5.46 18.91 4.26
CA CYS A 12 -6.70 18.81 5.01
C CYS A 12 -6.40 19.09 6.49
N LEU A 13 -6.72 20.29 6.95
CA LEU A 13 -6.53 20.70 8.35
C LEU A 13 -7.50 19.92 9.26
N PHE A 14 -7.03 18.86 9.90
CA PHE A 14 -7.68 18.30 11.08
C PHE A 14 -7.16 19.04 12.31
N LEU A 15 -8.00 19.89 12.90
CA LEU A 15 -7.72 20.56 14.17
C LEU A 15 -7.75 19.53 15.31
N PHE A 16 -6.57 19.04 15.72
CA PHE A 16 -6.37 18.43 17.02
C PHE A 16 -5.82 19.49 17.98
N LEU A 17 -6.68 19.95 18.91
CA LEU A 17 -6.26 20.76 20.05
C LEU A 17 -5.62 19.84 21.10
N ALA A 18 -4.29 19.77 21.12
CA ALA A 18 -3.54 19.22 22.24
C ALA A 18 -2.73 20.35 22.89
N GLY A 19 -3.17 20.77 24.09
CA GLY A 19 -2.42 21.71 24.92
C GLY A 19 -1.19 21.02 25.51
N CYS A 20 -0.01 21.61 25.32
CA CYS A 20 1.19 21.26 26.06
C CYS A 20 1.74 22.50 26.76
N VAL A 21 1.80 22.41 28.08
CA VAL A 21 2.42 23.36 29.00
C VAL A 21 3.93 23.12 28.96
N THR A 22 4.70 24.15 28.61
CA THR A 22 6.16 24.13 28.69
C THR A 22 6.61 24.39 30.13
N GLN A 23 7.51 23.57 30.65
CA GLN A 23 8.26 23.86 31.87
C GLN A 23 9.75 23.93 31.52
N GLU A 24 10.33 25.12 31.74
CA GLU A 24 11.73 25.43 31.54
C GLU A 24 12.60 24.72 32.59
N ILE A 25 13.68 24.06 32.15
CA ILE A 25 14.78 23.66 33.03
C ILE A 25 15.97 24.54 32.68
N THR A 26 16.36 25.38 33.64
CA THR A 26 17.55 26.23 33.61
C THR A 26 18.78 25.39 33.98
N SER A 27 19.85 25.48 33.17
CA SER A 27 21.17 24.95 33.52
C SER A 27 22.11 26.11 33.88
N SER A 28 22.68 26.07 35.08
CA SER A 28 23.73 26.98 35.53
C SER A 28 25.08 26.24 35.50
N ALA A 29 25.95 26.64 34.59
CA ALA A 29 27.35 26.22 34.56
C ALA A 29 28.20 27.27 35.29
N GLN A 30 28.94 26.87 36.32
CA GLN A 30 30.04 27.65 36.89
C GLN A 30 31.37 27.27 36.21
N PRO A 31 32.22 28.23 35.82
CA PRO A 31 33.56 27.94 35.34
C PRO A 31 34.56 27.92 36.51
N SER A 32 35.37 26.87 36.61
CA SER A 32 36.58 26.88 37.44
C SER A 32 37.78 27.27 36.59
N GLY A 33 38.48 28.32 37.03
CA GLY A 33 39.69 28.81 36.40
C GLY A 33 40.92 27.99 36.81
N ASN A 34 41.93 27.97 35.93
CA ASN A 34 43.29 27.63 36.30
C ASN A 34 44.29 28.53 35.55
N GLN A 35 45.26 29.05 36.30
CA GLN A 35 46.35 29.91 35.85
C GLN A 35 47.47 29.12 35.15
N PRO A 36 48.35 29.79 34.37
CA PRO A 36 49.38 29.14 33.57
C PRO A 36 50.72 29.04 34.34
N GLY A 37 51.36 27.87 34.29
CA GLY A 37 52.68 27.62 34.87
C GLY A 37 53.57 26.76 33.96
N GLN A 38 54.46 27.44 33.24
CA GLN A 38 55.84 27.12 32.79
C GLN A 38 56.27 25.75 32.20
N PRO A 39 57.28 25.75 31.30
CA PRO A 39 57.54 24.66 30.35
C PRO A 39 58.49 23.59 30.91
N GLN A 40 58.15 22.32 30.68
CA GLN A 40 59.06 21.19 30.93
C GLN A 40 59.59 20.61 29.61
N THR A 41 60.89 20.30 29.66
CA THR A 41 61.77 19.78 28.61
C THR A 41 61.42 18.34 28.16
N PRO A 42 61.90 17.90 26.98
CA PRO A 42 61.42 16.68 26.34
C PRO A 42 62.10 15.45 26.95
N GLY A 43 61.33 14.65 27.69
CA GLY A 43 61.72 13.33 28.18
C GLY A 43 61.17 12.22 27.28
N ASN A 44 62.07 11.35 26.84
CA ASN A 44 61.90 10.11 26.08
C ASN A 44 60.49 9.51 26.00
N MET A 45 60.05 9.28 24.76
CA MET A 45 58.89 8.46 24.39
C MET A 45 59.02 7.04 24.98
N ALA A 46 58.09 6.69 25.86
CA ALA A 46 57.72 5.29 26.10
C ALA A 46 56.97 4.76 24.85
N PRO A 47 57.10 3.47 24.50
CA PRO A 47 56.44 2.93 23.32
C PRO A 47 54.92 3.10 23.44
N ILE A 48 54.32 3.51 22.33
CA ILE A 48 52.87 3.71 22.16
C ILE A 48 52.17 2.42 22.62
N ASN A 49 51.50 2.48 23.77
CA ASN A 49 50.55 1.46 24.16
C ASN A 49 49.51 1.37 23.04
N GLN A 50 49.37 0.17 22.48
CA GLN A 50 48.29 -0.16 21.57
C GLN A 50 46.98 0.37 22.17
N SER A 51 46.21 1.11 21.37
CA SER A 51 44.87 1.57 21.72
C SER A 51 44.12 0.42 22.40
N PRO A 52 43.53 0.60 23.58
CA PRO A 52 42.83 -0.50 24.24
C PRO A 52 41.78 -1.01 23.26
N GLN A 53 41.87 -2.28 22.86
CA GLN A 53 40.80 -2.97 22.14
C GLN A 53 39.54 -2.72 22.96
N GLN A 54 38.63 -1.91 22.43
CA GLN A 54 37.37 -1.62 23.08
C GLN A 54 36.65 -2.95 23.28
N HIS A 55 36.54 -3.38 24.53
CA HIS A 55 35.80 -4.59 24.87
C HIS A 55 34.32 -4.31 24.58
N ILE A 56 33.83 -4.83 23.45
CA ILE A 56 32.42 -4.70 23.09
C ILE A 56 31.63 -5.59 24.06
N PRO A 57 30.75 -5.03 24.90
CA PRO A 57 29.95 -5.81 25.84
C PRO A 57 29.05 -6.79 25.08
N PRO A 58 28.68 -7.94 25.64
CA PRO A 58 27.78 -8.89 24.98
C PRO A 58 26.41 -8.25 24.68
N PHE A 59 25.81 -8.61 23.56
CA PHE A 59 24.44 -8.22 23.21
C PHE A 59 23.47 -9.32 23.64
N ASN A 60 22.84 -9.15 24.80
CA ASN A 60 21.93 -10.13 25.35
C ASN A 60 20.52 -9.91 24.80
N LEU A 61 20.08 -10.82 23.92
CA LEU A 61 18.70 -10.85 23.43
C LEU A 61 17.76 -11.39 24.51
N PRO A 62 16.50 -10.89 24.58
CA PRO A 62 15.52 -11.42 25.51
C PRO A 62 15.22 -12.90 25.23
N SER A 63 14.68 -13.57 26.25
CA SER A 63 14.09 -14.91 26.06
C SER A 63 12.67 -14.78 25.54
N LEU A 64 12.27 -15.68 24.65
CA LEU A 64 10.90 -15.78 24.14
C LEU A 64 10.11 -16.75 25.03
N ASP A 65 8.91 -16.36 25.45
CA ASP A 65 7.96 -17.29 26.06
C ASP A 65 7.17 -17.98 24.94
N LEU A 66 7.49 -19.25 24.70
CA LEU A 66 6.85 -20.06 23.66
C LEU A 66 5.90 -21.11 24.25
N SER A 67 5.56 -21.01 25.54
CA SER A 67 4.70 -21.98 26.22
C SER A 67 3.30 -22.05 25.62
N ASN A 68 2.75 -20.93 25.17
CA ASN A 68 1.45 -20.88 24.50
C ASN A 68 1.58 -21.34 23.04
N PRO A 69 0.77 -22.32 22.59
CA PRO A 69 0.81 -22.76 21.20
C PRO A 69 0.41 -21.61 20.27
N SER A 70 0.96 -21.66 19.06
CA SER A 70 0.56 -20.78 17.97
C SER A 70 -0.95 -20.83 17.71
N LYS A 71 -1.58 -19.66 17.59
CA LYS A 71 -3.01 -19.50 17.37
C LYS A 71 -3.41 -20.09 16.00
N GLY A 72 -4.41 -20.97 16.01
CA GLY A 72 -4.97 -21.54 14.79
C GLY A 72 -5.97 -20.59 14.11
N PRO A 73 -6.59 -21.03 13.01
CA PRO A 73 -7.61 -20.22 12.34
C PRO A 73 -8.79 -19.93 13.25
N LEU A 74 -9.29 -18.69 13.20
CA LEU A 74 -10.45 -18.25 13.97
C LEU A 74 -11.74 -18.93 13.50
N LEU A 75 -11.79 -19.25 12.20
CA LEU A 75 -12.83 -20.07 11.59
C LEU A 75 -12.17 -21.22 10.83
N ALA A 76 -12.47 -22.46 11.22
CA ALA A 76 -11.90 -23.63 10.57
C ALA A 76 -12.53 -23.87 9.19
N GLY A 77 -11.70 -24.12 8.18
CA GLY A 77 -12.13 -24.55 6.85
C GLY A 77 -11.50 -25.88 6.44
N GLU A 78 -11.99 -26.43 5.34
CA GLU A 78 -11.50 -27.67 4.74
C GLU A 78 -11.37 -27.55 3.22
N ASN A 79 -10.49 -28.37 2.63
CA ASN A 79 -10.42 -28.50 1.18
C ASN A 79 -11.61 -29.32 0.69
N LYS A 80 -12.35 -28.78 -0.28
CA LYS A 80 -13.50 -29.43 -0.92
C LYS A 80 -13.23 -29.64 -2.40
N THR A 81 -13.79 -30.72 -2.92
CA THR A 81 -13.78 -31.05 -4.36
C THR A 81 -15.19 -31.31 -4.83
N LEU A 82 -15.63 -30.61 -5.86
CA LEU A 82 -16.90 -30.84 -6.56
C LEU A 82 -16.64 -31.39 -7.96
N ARG A 83 -17.60 -32.14 -8.49
CA ARG A 83 -17.50 -32.73 -9.83
C ARG A 83 -18.78 -32.51 -10.62
N LEU A 84 -18.65 -31.85 -11.76
CA LEU A 84 -19.74 -31.60 -12.70
C LEU A 84 -19.37 -32.21 -14.05
N GLY A 85 -19.84 -33.42 -14.32
CA GLY A 85 -19.41 -34.17 -15.50
C GLY A 85 -17.90 -34.42 -15.47
N ASN A 86 -17.18 -33.91 -16.49
CA ASN A 86 -15.72 -34.02 -16.60
C ASN A 86 -14.96 -32.88 -15.91
N LEU A 87 -15.67 -31.90 -15.34
CA LEU A 87 -15.06 -30.78 -14.61
C LEU A 87 -14.89 -31.13 -13.14
N GLU A 88 -13.73 -30.78 -12.58
CA GLU A 88 -13.41 -30.88 -11.16
C GLU A 88 -13.11 -29.47 -10.62
N PHE A 89 -13.76 -29.10 -9.51
CA PHE A 89 -13.57 -27.80 -8.84
C PHE A 89 -13.02 -28.03 -7.44
N ASN A 90 -11.84 -27.49 -7.16
CA ASN A 90 -11.18 -27.60 -5.86
C ASN A 90 -11.11 -26.23 -5.17
N TYR A 91 -11.53 -26.15 -3.92
CA TYR A 91 -11.54 -24.90 -3.15
C TYR A 91 -11.38 -25.14 -1.66
N TYR A 92 -11.05 -24.10 -0.92
CA TYR A 92 -11.06 -24.11 0.55
C TYR A 92 -12.37 -23.48 1.04
N SER A 93 -13.06 -24.12 2.00
CA SER A 93 -14.44 -23.76 2.38
C SER A 93 -14.57 -22.46 3.18
N VAL A 94 -13.44 -21.81 3.54
CA VAL A 94 -13.41 -20.56 4.29
C VAL A 94 -12.46 -19.58 3.60
N ALA A 95 -12.92 -18.35 3.41
CA ALA A 95 -12.10 -17.23 2.99
C ALA A 95 -12.05 -16.20 4.13
N ALA A 96 -11.06 -16.35 5.00
CA ALA A 96 -10.82 -15.48 6.13
C ALA A 96 -9.94 -14.27 5.73
N THR A 97 -10.25 -13.14 6.35
CA THR A 97 -9.46 -11.92 6.32
C THR A 97 -9.29 -11.37 7.73
N TYR A 98 -8.10 -10.87 8.00
CA TYR A 98 -7.71 -10.37 9.30
C TYR A 98 -7.24 -8.92 9.11
N PRO A 99 -8.04 -7.91 9.49
CA PRO A 99 -7.76 -6.50 9.19
C PRO A 99 -6.39 -5.98 9.64
N ILE A 100 -5.75 -6.66 10.60
CA ILE A 100 -4.39 -6.42 11.08
C ILE A 100 -3.30 -6.84 10.06
N TYR A 101 -3.62 -7.76 9.14
CA TYR A 101 -2.71 -8.32 8.12
C TYR A 101 -3.17 -8.09 6.67
N SER A 102 -4.47 -8.13 6.36
CA SER A 102 -5.01 -7.88 5.01
C SER A 102 -6.32 -7.08 5.03
N LEU A 103 -6.69 -6.51 3.89
CA LEU A 103 -7.91 -5.70 3.71
C LEU A 103 -9.07 -6.45 3.06
N GLY A 104 -8.92 -7.75 2.85
CA GLY A 104 -9.92 -8.58 2.19
C GLY A 104 -9.49 -10.03 2.10
N ALA A 105 -10.42 -10.86 1.69
CA ALA A 105 -10.25 -12.29 1.52
C ALA A 105 -10.35 -12.67 0.03
N ASP A 106 -9.38 -13.45 -0.42
CA ASP A 106 -9.41 -14.09 -1.73
C ASP A 106 -10.15 -15.42 -1.65
N ILE A 107 -11.19 -15.56 -2.47
CA ILE A 107 -11.88 -16.83 -2.69
C ILE A 107 -11.32 -17.41 -3.99
N LEU A 108 -10.62 -18.53 -3.88
CA LEU A 108 -9.94 -19.19 -5.00
C LEU A 108 -10.53 -20.58 -5.22
N ILE A 109 -11.02 -20.80 -6.44
CA ILE A 109 -11.56 -22.10 -6.89
C ILE A 109 -10.77 -22.54 -8.11
N VAL A 110 -10.10 -23.68 -8.02
CA VAL A 110 -9.35 -24.27 -9.13
C VAL A 110 -10.28 -25.19 -9.91
N ALA A 111 -10.70 -24.74 -11.10
CA ALA A 111 -11.48 -25.52 -12.05
C ALA A 111 -10.55 -26.28 -13.00
N LYS A 112 -10.83 -27.55 -13.24
CA LYS A 112 -10.01 -28.42 -14.10
C LYS A 112 -10.86 -29.31 -14.98
N ASN A 113 -10.55 -29.35 -16.28
CA ASN A 113 -11.14 -30.32 -17.19
C ASN A 113 -10.37 -31.65 -17.14
N LYS A 114 -11.01 -32.72 -16.68
CA LYS A 114 -10.46 -34.09 -16.63
C LYS A 114 -10.89 -34.96 -17.82
N GLY A 115 -11.72 -34.41 -18.71
CA GLY A 115 -12.24 -35.09 -19.89
C GLY A 115 -11.26 -35.06 -21.06
N SER A 116 -11.69 -35.67 -22.16
CA SER A 116 -10.92 -35.73 -23.42
C SER A 116 -11.39 -34.72 -24.48
N GLY A 117 -12.41 -33.91 -24.17
CA GLY A 117 -12.93 -32.85 -25.05
C GLY A 117 -13.09 -31.53 -24.31
N PRO A 118 -13.30 -30.41 -25.01
CA PRO A 118 -13.58 -29.12 -24.38
C PRO A 118 -14.86 -29.19 -23.53
N GLU A 119 -14.83 -28.56 -22.36
CA GLU A 119 -15.95 -28.53 -21.42
C GLU A 119 -16.34 -27.08 -21.13
N SER A 120 -17.59 -26.72 -21.43
CA SER A 120 -18.16 -25.41 -21.12
C SER A 120 -19.04 -25.48 -19.87
N PHE A 121 -18.98 -24.43 -19.06
CA PHE A 121 -19.83 -24.23 -17.89
C PHE A 121 -20.08 -22.75 -17.63
N SER A 122 -21.15 -22.45 -16.91
CA SER A 122 -21.45 -21.10 -16.43
C SER A 122 -21.41 -21.03 -14.90
N LEU A 123 -21.27 -19.81 -14.41
CA LEU A 123 -21.18 -19.45 -13.00
C LEU A 123 -22.43 -18.67 -12.58
N THR A 124 -22.73 -18.66 -11.28
CA THR A 124 -23.65 -17.66 -10.71
C THR A 124 -23.14 -16.25 -11.07
N PRO A 125 -23.94 -15.40 -11.72
CA PRO A 125 -23.54 -14.04 -12.03
C PRO A 125 -23.17 -13.26 -10.77
N ILE A 126 -22.15 -12.41 -10.86
CA ILE A 126 -21.67 -11.63 -9.70
C ILE A 126 -22.76 -10.73 -9.11
N SER A 127 -23.69 -10.25 -9.92
CA SER A 127 -24.84 -9.45 -9.50
C SER A 127 -25.79 -10.22 -8.57
N GLU A 128 -25.98 -11.51 -8.81
CA GLU A 128 -26.79 -12.40 -7.97
C GLU A 128 -26.07 -12.75 -6.67
N LEU A 129 -24.76 -13.02 -6.73
CA LEU A 129 -23.94 -13.22 -5.53
C LEU A 129 -23.98 -11.98 -4.63
N ARG A 130 -23.82 -10.79 -5.21
CA ARG A 130 -23.80 -9.52 -4.50
C ARG A 130 -25.09 -9.25 -3.72
N ALA A 131 -26.24 -9.74 -4.19
CA ALA A 131 -27.52 -9.59 -3.51
C ALA A 131 -27.57 -10.29 -2.13
N ASN A 132 -26.71 -11.29 -1.90
CA ASN A 132 -26.60 -12.02 -0.64
C ASN A 132 -25.41 -11.55 0.22
N VAL A 133 -24.58 -10.64 -0.30
CA VAL A 133 -23.42 -10.08 0.41
C VAL A 133 -23.89 -8.94 1.32
N PRO A 134 -23.53 -8.94 2.61
CA PRO A 134 -23.99 -7.92 3.55
C PRO A 134 -23.46 -6.53 3.19
N ASN A 135 -24.23 -5.48 3.51
CA ASN A 135 -23.89 -4.09 3.19
C ASN A 135 -22.57 -3.59 3.79
N TRP A 136 -22.08 -4.25 4.86
CA TRP A 136 -20.79 -3.90 5.44
C TRP A 136 -19.63 -4.33 4.55
N ASN A 137 -19.78 -5.38 3.73
CA ASN A 137 -18.81 -5.72 2.70
C ASN A 137 -19.16 -4.86 1.47
N ARG A 138 -18.38 -3.81 1.25
CA ARG A 138 -18.65 -2.83 0.18
C ARG A 138 -18.22 -3.38 -1.17
N HIS A 139 -17.08 -4.04 -1.21
CA HIS A 139 -16.43 -4.50 -2.43
C HIS A 139 -16.45 -6.04 -2.50
N PHE A 140 -17.23 -6.55 -3.44
CA PHE A 140 -17.28 -7.97 -3.78
C PHE A 140 -17.17 -8.12 -5.29
N PHE A 141 -16.10 -8.75 -5.77
CA PHE A 141 -15.74 -8.80 -7.19
C PHE A 141 -15.50 -10.24 -7.66
N SER A 142 -15.70 -10.47 -8.96
CA SER A 142 -15.20 -11.63 -9.71
C SER A 142 -14.19 -11.17 -10.76
N PHE A 143 -13.15 -11.97 -11.00
CA PHE A 143 -12.09 -11.65 -11.96
C PHE A 143 -12.10 -12.57 -13.20
N GLN A 144 -13.26 -13.15 -13.49
CA GLN A 144 -13.50 -14.03 -14.63
C GLN A 144 -14.86 -13.73 -15.24
N PRO A 145 -15.08 -14.05 -16.54
CA PRO A 145 -16.41 -14.03 -17.12
C PRO A 145 -17.32 -15.11 -16.51
N ASP A 146 -18.63 -14.89 -16.59
CA ASP A 146 -19.64 -15.83 -16.07
C ASP A 146 -19.73 -17.13 -16.88
N ASN A 147 -19.18 -17.16 -18.10
CA ASN A 147 -19.18 -18.34 -18.97
C ASN A 147 -17.74 -18.68 -19.37
N LEU A 148 -17.37 -19.93 -19.20
CA LEU A 148 -16.03 -20.42 -19.51
C LEU A 148 -16.08 -21.72 -20.32
N THR A 149 -15.02 -21.96 -21.08
CA THR A 149 -14.71 -23.25 -21.70
C THR A 149 -13.29 -23.60 -21.32
N LEU A 150 -13.07 -24.85 -20.89
CA LEU A 150 -11.74 -25.39 -20.59
C LEU A 150 -11.40 -26.50 -21.59
N GLU A 151 -10.22 -26.42 -22.18
CA GLU A 151 -9.66 -27.46 -23.04
C GLU A 151 -9.28 -28.72 -22.22
N PRO A 152 -9.14 -29.90 -22.86
CA PRO A 152 -8.76 -31.13 -22.16
C PRO A 152 -7.49 -30.98 -21.30
N GLY A 153 -7.59 -31.25 -20.00
CA GLY A 153 -6.49 -31.12 -19.06
C GLY A 153 -6.21 -29.70 -18.58
N GLU A 154 -6.87 -28.67 -19.13
CA GLU A 154 -6.70 -27.28 -18.73
C GLU A 154 -7.17 -27.07 -17.28
N GLU A 155 -6.45 -26.20 -16.59
CA GLU A 155 -6.72 -25.78 -15.23
C GLU A 155 -6.79 -24.25 -15.17
N LYS A 156 -7.82 -23.71 -14.55
CA LYS A 156 -8.03 -22.28 -14.39
C LYS A 156 -8.45 -21.96 -12.96
N THR A 157 -7.85 -20.92 -12.39
CA THR A 157 -8.28 -20.38 -11.10
C THR A 157 -9.39 -19.36 -11.33
N LEU A 158 -10.57 -19.63 -10.76
CA LEU A 158 -11.65 -18.67 -10.61
C LEU A 158 -11.38 -17.90 -9.31
N HIS A 159 -11.44 -16.58 -9.39
CA HIS A 159 -11.04 -15.69 -8.29
C HIS A 159 -12.17 -14.71 -7.99
N TYR A 160 -12.57 -14.68 -6.73
CA TYR A 160 -13.44 -13.66 -6.18
C TYR A 160 -12.75 -12.97 -5.02
N PHE A 161 -13.08 -11.71 -4.79
CA PHE A 161 -12.53 -10.93 -3.70
C PHE A 161 -13.66 -10.34 -2.86
N ALA A 162 -13.48 -10.38 -1.53
CA ALA A 162 -14.37 -9.76 -0.57
C ALA A 162 -13.59 -8.81 0.36
N SER A 163 -13.94 -7.52 0.39
CA SER A 163 -13.30 -6.55 1.30
C SER A 163 -13.66 -6.74 2.77
N ALA A 164 -12.74 -6.35 3.65
CA ALA A 164 -12.89 -6.38 5.09
C ALA A 164 -13.30 -5.01 5.65
N ASP A 165 -14.43 -4.42 5.19
CA ASP A 165 -14.81 -3.06 5.66
C ASP A 165 -15.45 -3.06 7.06
N ASN A 166 -15.87 -4.22 7.58
CA ASN A 166 -16.29 -4.40 8.96
C ASN A 166 -16.08 -5.86 9.43
N GLN A 167 -16.25 -6.11 10.72
CA GLN A 167 -16.29 -7.46 11.29
C GLN A 167 -17.60 -8.15 10.88
N GLY A 168 -17.53 -9.44 10.54
CA GLY A 168 -18.70 -10.23 10.23
C GLY A 168 -18.41 -11.50 9.46
N GLN A 169 -19.47 -12.23 9.17
CA GLN A 169 -19.44 -13.46 8.41
C GLN A 169 -20.63 -13.51 7.45
N PHE A 170 -20.43 -14.07 6.27
CA PHE A 170 -21.51 -14.42 5.34
C PHE A 170 -21.08 -15.58 4.45
N ASP A 171 -22.05 -16.29 3.89
CA ASP A 171 -21.81 -17.40 2.99
C ASP A 171 -21.99 -16.96 1.54
N VAL A 172 -21.13 -17.48 0.66
CA VAL A 172 -21.16 -17.28 -0.78
C VAL A 172 -21.42 -18.62 -1.43
N MET A 173 -22.56 -18.71 -2.12
CA MET A 173 -23.01 -19.92 -2.82
C MET A 173 -22.74 -19.76 -4.32
N ILE A 174 -21.68 -20.38 -4.82
CA ILE A 174 -21.25 -20.26 -6.23
C ILE A 174 -21.68 -21.52 -6.97
N ASP A 175 -22.69 -21.40 -7.82
CA ASP A 175 -23.15 -22.48 -8.67
C ASP A 175 -22.27 -22.61 -9.92
N PHE A 176 -21.87 -23.83 -10.23
CA PHE A 176 -21.32 -24.25 -11.53
C PHE A 176 -22.40 -24.99 -12.28
N MET A 177 -22.71 -24.55 -13.50
CA MET A 177 -23.83 -25.08 -14.28
C MET A 177 -23.38 -25.60 -15.64
N GLN A 178 -23.88 -26.79 -15.99
CA GLN A 178 -23.70 -27.40 -17.31
C GLN A 178 -25.03 -27.99 -17.77
N GLY A 179 -25.74 -27.26 -18.63
CA GLY A 179 -27.10 -27.61 -19.04
C GLY A 179 -28.05 -27.60 -17.84
N ALA A 180 -28.69 -28.73 -17.54
CA ALA A 180 -29.57 -28.89 -16.38
C ALA A 180 -28.84 -29.34 -15.10
N ASN A 181 -27.56 -29.70 -15.19
CA ASN A 181 -26.77 -30.16 -14.05
C ASN A 181 -26.12 -28.99 -13.34
N LYS A 182 -25.97 -29.11 -12.01
CA LYS A 182 -25.42 -28.06 -11.16
C LYS A 182 -24.65 -28.65 -9.99
N GLU A 183 -23.54 -28.02 -9.65
CA GLU A 183 -22.82 -28.21 -8.38
C GLU A 183 -22.61 -26.85 -7.71
N THR A 184 -22.55 -26.80 -6.38
CA THR A 184 -22.47 -25.53 -5.64
C THR A 184 -21.26 -25.51 -4.71
N ALA A 185 -20.38 -24.51 -4.87
CA ALA A 185 -19.38 -24.19 -3.87
C ALA A 185 -20.04 -23.40 -2.74
N ASP A 186 -19.93 -23.92 -1.52
CA ASP A 186 -20.37 -23.25 -0.29
C ASP A 186 -19.11 -22.77 0.45
N ILE A 187 -18.93 -21.44 0.45
CA ILE A 187 -17.73 -20.77 0.97
C ILE A 187 -18.15 -19.70 1.97
N THR A 188 -17.67 -19.83 3.20
CA THR A 188 -17.89 -18.82 4.22
C THR A 188 -16.79 -17.76 4.14
N VAL A 189 -17.18 -16.50 3.97
CA VAL A 189 -16.30 -15.34 4.11
C VAL A 189 -16.33 -14.86 5.56
N TYR A 190 -15.16 -14.69 6.17
CA TYR A 190 -15.02 -14.27 7.57
C TYR A 190 -14.06 -13.09 7.71
N SER A 191 -14.51 -12.01 8.35
CA SER A 191 -13.72 -10.82 8.68
C SER A 191 -13.67 -10.66 10.20
N SER A 192 -12.48 -10.79 10.79
CA SER A 192 -12.29 -10.69 12.24
C SER A 192 -12.18 -9.25 12.72
N SER A 193 -12.19 -9.05 14.05
CA SER A 193 -11.61 -7.83 14.63
C SER A 193 -10.07 -7.88 14.63
N MET A 194 -9.41 -6.74 14.79
CA MET A 194 -7.95 -6.69 14.93
C MET A 194 -7.46 -7.42 16.19
N ASP A 195 -8.17 -7.28 17.31
CA ASP A 195 -7.80 -7.90 18.59
C ASP A 195 -7.92 -9.43 18.53
N GLU A 196 -8.94 -9.95 17.85
CA GLU A 196 -9.09 -11.39 17.64
C GLU A 196 -7.97 -11.97 16.77
N ALA A 197 -7.43 -11.23 15.80
CA ALA A 197 -6.37 -11.73 14.93
C ALA A 197 -4.95 -11.48 15.47
N ARG A 198 -4.80 -10.67 16.52
CA ARG A 198 -3.49 -10.33 17.08
C ARG A 198 -2.75 -11.56 17.60
N LEU A 199 -1.47 -11.65 17.24
CA LEU A 199 -0.55 -12.69 17.67
C LEU A 199 0.49 -12.10 18.62
N ASP A 200 0.88 -12.90 19.61
CA ASP A 200 2.00 -12.57 20.48
C ASP A 200 3.33 -12.67 19.74
N GLY A 201 4.31 -11.90 20.20
CA GLY A 201 5.67 -11.97 19.70
C GLY A 201 6.30 -13.33 19.99
N SER A 202 6.65 -14.07 18.93
CA SER A 202 7.15 -15.44 19.02
C SER A 202 8.49 -15.65 18.31
N ALA A 203 9.06 -14.60 17.73
CA ALA A 203 10.37 -14.58 17.11
C ALA A 203 11.09 -13.25 17.41
N ILE A 204 12.41 -13.24 17.22
CA ILE A 204 13.23 -12.03 17.39
C ILE A 204 13.90 -11.72 16.05
N ILE A 205 13.75 -10.50 15.57
CA ILE A 205 14.63 -9.95 14.54
C ILE A 205 15.66 -9.09 15.27
N TYR A 206 16.94 -9.29 14.98
CA TYR A 206 18.02 -8.51 15.60
C TYR A 206 19.14 -8.25 14.61
N GLY A 207 20.04 -7.34 14.92
CA GLY A 207 21.22 -7.12 14.09
C GLY A 207 21.88 -5.79 14.37
N THR A 208 22.58 -5.27 13.36
CA THR A 208 23.28 -3.98 13.44
C THR A 208 22.81 -3.01 12.38
N VAL A 209 22.84 -1.72 12.72
CA VAL A 209 22.69 -0.59 11.80
C VAL A 209 24.05 0.09 11.69
N ARG A 210 24.58 0.14 10.46
CA ARG A 210 25.86 0.75 10.12
C ARG A 210 25.69 1.77 9.00
N ASN A 211 26.64 2.66 8.84
CA ASN A 211 26.71 3.51 7.64
C ASN A 211 27.56 2.86 6.55
N GLY A 212 27.64 3.48 5.37
CA GLY A 212 28.48 2.98 4.25
C GLY A 212 29.99 2.88 4.53
N GLU A 213 30.47 3.40 5.67
CA GLU A 213 31.86 3.26 6.14
C GLU A 213 31.98 2.18 7.24
N GLU A 214 30.94 1.37 7.43
CA GLU A 214 30.82 0.33 8.47
C GLU A 214 30.83 0.85 9.92
N ASN A 215 30.70 2.16 10.13
CA ASN A 215 30.59 2.73 11.46
C ASN A 215 29.20 2.46 12.05
N PRO A 216 29.08 2.12 13.35
CA PRO A 216 27.79 1.91 13.99
C PRO A 216 26.96 3.20 13.98
N VAL A 217 25.68 3.07 13.69
CA VAL A 217 24.73 4.20 13.69
C VAL A 217 23.81 4.05 14.88
N GLN A 218 23.82 5.03 15.77
CA GLN A 218 22.77 5.22 16.77
C GLN A 218 21.54 5.77 16.04
N TYR A 219 20.51 4.95 15.92
CA TYR A 219 19.30 5.21 15.16
C TYR A 219 18.11 5.05 16.10
N PRO A 220 17.16 6.00 16.17
CA PRO A 220 16.16 6.03 17.23
C PRO A 220 14.98 5.07 17.00
N GLY A 221 14.77 4.58 15.77
CA GLY A 221 13.67 3.66 15.47
C GLY A 221 13.82 2.96 14.13
N LEU A 222 13.62 1.64 14.13
CA LEU A 222 13.54 0.82 12.93
C LEU A 222 12.22 0.10 12.96
N THR A 223 11.43 0.26 11.90
CA THR A 223 10.08 -0.30 11.85
C THR A 223 10.02 -1.48 10.89
N PHE A 224 9.49 -2.59 11.40
CA PHE A 224 9.21 -3.80 10.63
C PHE A 224 7.73 -3.93 10.40
N PHE A 225 7.30 -3.76 9.17
CA PHE A 225 5.93 -3.94 8.75
C PHE A 225 5.69 -5.37 8.32
N THR A 226 4.52 -5.91 8.66
CA THR A 226 4.00 -7.14 8.05
C THR A 226 3.68 -6.91 6.57
N PHE A 227 3.56 -7.99 5.80
CA PHE A 227 3.33 -7.98 4.34
C PHE A 227 2.17 -7.10 3.84
N GLY A 228 1.16 -6.82 4.66
CA GLY A 228 0.06 -5.90 4.31
C GLY A 228 0.33 -4.43 4.62
N GLY A 229 1.47 -4.10 5.22
CA GLY A 229 1.82 -2.74 5.66
C GLY A 229 0.95 -2.21 6.80
N ARG A 230 0.12 -3.06 7.44
CA ARG A 230 -0.91 -2.63 8.40
C ARG A 230 -0.47 -2.76 9.84
N GLU A 231 0.14 -3.89 10.18
CA GLU A 231 0.76 -4.11 11.49
C GLU A 231 2.26 -3.91 11.41
N ASN A 232 2.83 -3.30 12.43
CA ASN A 232 4.25 -2.97 12.47
C ASN A 232 4.83 -3.08 13.88
N TYR A 233 6.13 -3.34 13.92
CA TYR A 233 6.88 -3.58 15.16
C TYR A 233 8.13 -2.71 15.16
N HIS A 234 8.31 -1.94 16.23
CA HIS A 234 9.40 -0.98 16.36
C HIS A 234 10.52 -1.54 17.23
N ALA A 235 11.76 -1.50 16.73
CA ALA A 235 12.91 -1.55 17.62
C ALA A 235 13.01 -0.21 18.37
N GLN A 236 13.31 -0.22 19.68
CA GLN A 236 13.46 1.00 20.51
C GLN A 236 14.74 1.80 20.21
N GLY A 237 15.22 1.71 18.97
CA GLY A 237 16.49 2.25 18.52
C GLY A 237 17.67 1.29 18.66
N THR A 238 18.84 1.77 18.30
CA THR A 238 20.09 1.03 18.37
C THR A 238 20.97 1.55 19.52
N ASP A 239 21.77 0.66 20.09
CA ASP A 239 22.73 1.05 21.13
C ASP A 239 23.99 1.72 20.56
N ALA A 240 24.96 2.03 21.43
CA ALA A 240 26.21 2.67 21.04
C ALA A 240 27.04 1.90 19.99
N TYR A 241 26.74 0.61 19.77
CA TYR A 241 27.38 -0.26 18.79
C TYR A 241 26.48 -0.50 17.57
N GLY A 242 25.39 0.26 17.44
CA GLY A 242 24.43 0.14 16.35
C GLY A 242 23.56 -1.11 16.45
N ARG A 243 23.54 -1.80 17.59
CA ARG A 243 22.81 -3.08 17.73
C ARG A 243 21.36 -2.84 18.11
N TYR A 244 20.46 -3.62 17.53
CA TYR A 244 19.02 -3.56 17.81
C TYR A 244 18.41 -4.95 17.90
N PHE A 245 17.20 -5.01 18.46
CA PHE A 245 16.30 -6.14 18.30
C PHE A 245 14.84 -5.66 18.33
N VAL A 246 13.95 -6.49 17.80
CA VAL A 246 12.50 -6.35 17.89
C VAL A 246 11.88 -7.74 18.04
N ILE A 247 10.82 -7.84 18.83
CA ILE A 247 10.05 -9.08 19.00
C ILE A 247 8.84 -8.99 18.09
N VAL A 248 8.64 -10.02 17.26
CA VAL A 248 7.56 -10.08 16.26
C VAL A 248 6.92 -11.47 16.26
N PRO A 249 5.67 -11.63 15.79
CA PRO A 249 5.12 -12.95 15.48
C PRO A 249 5.94 -13.65 14.39
N GLY A 250 6.21 -14.94 14.57
CA GLY A 250 6.78 -15.77 13.52
C GLY A 250 5.86 -15.82 12.30
N VAL A 251 6.43 -15.83 11.09
CA VAL A 251 5.64 -15.88 9.84
C VAL A 251 4.83 -17.16 9.70
N ASP A 252 5.28 -18.25 10.32
CA ASP A 252 4.55 -19.52 10.43
C ASP A 252 3.38 -19.44 11.41
N ASP A 253 3.45 -18.60 12.44
CA ASP A 253 2.30 -18.30 13.31
C ASP A 253 1.24 -17.50 12.56
N VAL A 254 1.66 -16.52 11.76
CA VAL A 254 0.76 -15.76 10.88
C VAL A 254 0.13 -16.68 9.83
N GLN A 255 0.92 -17.54 9.17
CA GLN A 255 0.40 -18.53 8.20
C GLN A 255 -0.62 -19.47 8.84
N LYS A 256 -0.38 -19.91 10.08
CA LYS A 256 -1.27 -20.81 10.79
C LYS A 256 -2.64 -20.20 11.06
N LEU A 257 -2.70 -18.88 11.25
CA LEU A 257 -3.96 -18.14 11.42
C LEU A 257 -4.86 -18.26 10.18
N TYR A 258 -4.31 -18.42 8.98
CA TYR A 258 -5.10 -18.61 7.75
C TYR A 258 -5.47 -20.08 7.48
N GLY A 259 -4.99 -21.03 8.30
CA GLY A 259 -5.31 -22.45 8.13
C GLY A 259 -4.87 -22.99 6.77
N GLY A 260 -5.78 -23.63 6.04
CA GLY A 260 -5.54 -24.17 4.70
C GLY A 260 -5.81 -23.18 3.56
N GLN A 261 -6.25 -21.95 3.86
CA GLN A 261 -6.52 -20.94 2.85
C GLN A 261 -5.24 -20.54 2.14
N LYS A 262 -5.28 -20.52 0.80
CA LYS A 262 -4.18 -19.96 0.00
C LYS A 262 -4.18 -18.44 0.12
N ILE A 263 -3.02 -17.88 0.46
CA ILE A 263 -2.77 -16.44 0.44
C ILE A 263 -1.92 -16.13 -0.79
N LEU A 264 -2.28 -15.07 -1.52
CA LEU A 264 -1.56 -14.66 -2.73
C LEU A 264 -0.29 -13.86 -2.44
N SER A 265 -0.20 -13.26 -1.26
CA SER A 265 0.97 -12.53 -0.78
C SER A 265 1.96 -13.44 -0.05
N ASN A 266 3.25 -13.11 -0.14
CA ASN A 266 4.26 -13.70 0.73
C ASN A 266 4.07 -13.19 2.15
N ILE A 267 3.97 -14.10 3.12
CA ILE A 267 3.93 -13.74 4.54
C ILE A 267 5.36 -13.49 5.01
N GLU A 268 5.76 -12.23 4.90
CA GLU A 268 7.07 -11.75 5.33
C GLU A 268 6.96 -10.35 5.92
N TYR A 269 8.06 -9.88 6.49
CA TYR A 269 8.22 -8.53 6.95
C TYR A 269 9.06 -7.75 5.94
N PHE A 270 8.79 -6.45 5.88
CA PHE A 270 9.71 -5.48 5.31
C PHE A 270 10.09 -4.43 6.37
N ALA A 271 11.35 -4.02 6.35
CA ALA A 271 11.91 -3.03 7.24
C ALA A 271 12.04 -1.69 6.51
N ILE A 272 11.60 -0.62 7.16
CA ILE A 272 11.88 0.75 6.74
C ILE A 272 12.48 1.54 7.89
N THR A 273 13.30 2.53 7.56
CA THR A 273 13.73 3.53 8.53
C THR A 273 12.65 4.58 8.74
N ASP A 274 12.42 4.94 10.00
CA ASP A 274 11.42 5.93 10.38
C ASP A 274 11.82 7.31 9.85
N ASN A 275 10.93 7.98 9.10
CA ASN A 275 11.20 9.28 8.45
C ASN A 275 11.03 10.50 9.38
N SER A 276 11.25 10.38 10.71
CA SER A 276 11.03 11.53 11.59
C SER A 276 12.02 12.70 11.30
N PRO A 277 11.69 13.95 11.64
CA PRO A 277 12.57 15.10 11.40
C PRO A 277 13.94 15.02 12.09
N SER A 278 14.11 14.13 13.08
CA SER A 278 15.39 13.92 13.78
C SER A 278 16.45 13.11 13.01
N HIS A 279 16.18 12.75 11.75
CA HIS A 279 16.99 11.78 10.98
C HIS A 279 17.89 12.44 9.92
N GLU A 280 18.37 13.66 10.18
CA GLU A 280 19.24 14.41 9.28
C GLU A 280 20.45 13.55 8.85
N GLY A 281 20.50 13.18 7.57
CA GLY A 281 21.72 12.73 6.91
C GLY A 281 21.72 11.34 6.30
N TYR A 282 20.69 10.51 6.46
CA TYR A 282 20.58 9.20 5.79
C TYR A 282 19.39 9.11 4.81
N ALA A 283 19.58 8.41 3.70
CA ALA A 283 18.55 8.14 2.71
C ALA A 283 17.53 7.13 3.28
N HIS A 284 16.31 7.13 2.72
CA HIS A 284 15.29 6.16 3.07
C HIS A 284 15.80 4.74 2.80
N TYR A 285 15.67 3.86 3.80
CA TYR A 285 16.04 2.45 3.70
C TYR A 285 14.80 1.58 3.55
N TYR A 286 14.92 0.53 2.72
CA TYR A 286 13.92 -0.51 2.53
C TYR A 286 14.60 -1.87 2.42
N LYS A 287 14.04 -2.89 3.08
CA LYS A 287 14.43 -4.29 2.91
C LYS A 287 13.23 -5.21 3.17
N ASP A 288 12.90 -6.05 2.21
CA ASP A 288 11.89 -7.11 2.31
C ASP A 288 12.53 -8.50 2.46
N GLY A 289 11.70 -9.56 2.36
CA GLY A 289 12.16 -10.94 2.51
C GLY A 289 12.52 -11.35 3.94
N ILE A 290 12.08 -10.60 4.95
CA ILE A 290 12.42 -10.87 6.36
C ILE A 290 11.36 -11.81 6.94
N ALA A 291 11.69 -13.08 7.10
CA ALA A 291 10.69 -14.12 7.43
C ALA A 291 11.10 -14.97 8.65
N PRO A 292 11.18 -14.39 9.87
CA PRO A 292 11.56 -15.14 11.06
C PRO A 292 10.46 -16.13 11.44
N LYS A 293 10.83 -17.37 11.77
CA LYS A 293 9.91 -18.39 12.24
C LYS A 293 9.75 -18.35 13.75
N ARG A 294 8.69 -18.97 14.26
CA ARG A 294 8.47 -19.14 15.69
C ARG A 294 9.71 -19.73 16.37
N GLY A 295 10.17 -19.05 17.42
CA GLY A 295 11.36 -19.37 18.21
C GLY A 295 12.69 -18.99 17.57
N GLU A 296 12.67 -18.45 16.36
CA GLU A 296 13.88 -18.01 15.66
C GLU A 296 14.39 -16.68 16.20
N LYS A 297 15.73 -16.55 16.18
CA LYS A 297 16.43 -15.28 16.31
C LYS A 297 17.09 -14.99 14.95
N LEU A 298 16.43 -14.20 14.12
CA LEU A 298 16.87 -13.92 12.76
C LEU A 298 17.76 -12.66 12.74
N GLU A 299 18.99 -12.82 12.26
CA GLU A 299 19.92 -11.70 12.10
C GLU A 299 19.64 -10.92 10.81
N VAL A 300 19.43 -9.61 10.94
CA VAL A 300 19.19 -8.67 9.85
C VAL A 300 20.14 -7.49 10.05
N ASN A 301 21.20 -7.44 9.27
CA ASN A 301 22.11 -6.28 9.26
C ASN A 301 21.65 -5.24 8.24
N ILE A 302 21.78 -3.97 8.61
CA ILE A 302 21.31 -2.80 7.87
C ILE A 302 22.47 -1.85 7.64
N THR A 303 22.63 -1.42 6.39
CA THR A 303 23.61 -0.40 6.01
C THR A 303 22.86 0.82 5.47
N LEU A 304 22.91 1.92 6.21
CA LEU A 304 22.33 3.20 5.82
C LEU A 304 23.30 3.98 4.93
N GLN A 305 22.76 4.47 3.82
CA GLN A 305 23.48 5.37 2.93
C GLN A 305 23.19 6.81 3.33
N LYS A 306 24.20 7.69 3.24
CA LYS A 306 23.95 9.11 3.50
C LYS A 306 22.96 9.67 2.47
N ALA A 307 22.03 10.49 2.91
CA ALA A 307 21.12 11.20 2.02
C ALA A 307 21.94 12.12 1.11
N SER A 308 21.88 11.89 -0.21
CA SER A 308 22.46 12.81 -1.17
C SER A 308 21.55 14.04 -1.29
N LEU A 309 22.03 15.17 -0.78
CA LEU A 309 21.35 16.47 -0.70
C LEU A 309 20.05 16.48 0.10
N GLN A 310 20.04 17.23 1.20
CA GLN A 310 18.81 17.85 1.67
C GLN A 310 18.32 18.77 0.54
N LYS A 311 17.36 18.30 -0.24
CA LYS A 311 16.65 19.17 -1.17
C LYS A 311 15.80 20.10 -0.32
N GLU A 312 16.24 21.33 -0.15
CA GLU A 312 15.40 22.39 0.37
C GLU A 312 14.28 22.62 -0.65
N TYR A 313 13.05 22.32 -0.26
CA TYR A 313 11.88 22.68 -1.05
C TYR A 313 11.55 24.14 -0.73
N GLU A 314 11.50 24.97 -1.77
CA GLU A 314 11.01 26.34 -1.68
C GLU A 314 9.62 26.38 -2.33
N MET A 315 8.62 26.88 -1.60
CA MET A 315 7.31 27.17 -2.18
C MET A 315 7.46 28.28 -3.22
N LYS A 316 7.34 27.93 -4.50
CA LYS A 316 7.43 28.91 -5.61
C LYS A 316 6.18 29.76 -5.76
N TRP A 317 5.02 29.16 -5.53
CA TRP A 317 3.72 29.83 -5.55
C TRP A 317 2.68 28.99 -4.79
N GLU A 318 1.60 29.65 -4.38
CA GLU A 318 0.41 29.03 -3.82
C GLU A 318 -0.81 29.59 -4.56
N SER A 319 -1.71 28.71 -4.99
CA SER A 319 -2.98 29.09 -5.59
C SER A 319 -4.13 28.46 -4.84
N LYS A 320 -5.07 29.29 -4.40
CA LYS A 320 -6.26 28.87 -3.66
C LYS A 320 -7.47 28.90 -4.57
N VAL A 321 -8.20 27.80 -4.63
CA VAL A 321 -9.52 27.74 -5.26
C VAL A 321 -10.59 27.78 -4.18
N SER A 322 -11.73 28.40 -4.47
CA SER A 322 -12.84 28.58 -3.51
C SER A 322 -13.83 27.41 -3.48
N ASP A 323 -13.51 26.32 -4.17
CA ASP A 323 -14.40 25.19 -4.35
C ASP A 323 -14.30 24.23 -3.16
N TYR A 324 -15.35 23.44 -2.95
CA TYR A 324 -15.56 22.67 -1.72
C TYR A 324 -14.89 21.30 -1.70
N TYR A 325 -14.29 20.89 -2.83
CA TYR A 325 -13.53 19.65 -2.95
C TYR A 325 -12.02 19.90 -2.77
N GLY A 326 -11.31 18.91 -2.23
CA GLY A 326 -9.85 18.88 -2.31
C GLY A 326 -9.38 18.51 -3.72
N PHE A 327 -8.11 18.79 -4.02
CA PHE A 327 -7.47 18.23 -5.21
C PHE A 327 -7.10 16.78 -4.94
N PHE A 328 -7.54 15.88 -5.83
CA PHE A 328 -7.19 14.48 -5.79
C PHE A 328 -5.98 14.20 -6.70
N TYR A 329 -5.95 14.87 -7.86
CA TYR A 329 -4.84 14.81 -8.80
C TYR A 329 -4.29 16.18 -9.14
N ALA A 330 -2.98 16.25 -9.34
CA ALA A 330 -2.27 17.39 -9.88
C ALA A 330 -1.07 16.90 -10.73
N PHE A 331 -1.13 17.08 -12.04
CA PHE A 331 -0.15 16.59 -12.99
C PHE A 331 0.44 17.74 -13.83
N PRO A 332 1.77 17.89 -13.87
CA PRO A 332 2.41 18.79 -14.83
C PRO A 332 2.38 18.18 -16.24
N ASP A 333 2.44 19.03 -17.27
CA ASP A 333 2.80 18.55 -18.60
C ASP A 333 4.29 18.19 -18.69
N GLU A 334 4.69 17.52 -19.77
CA GLU A 334 6.06 17.03 -20.00
C GLU A 334 7.13 18.13 -19.87
N ASN A 335 6.78 19.35 -20.29
CA ASN A 335 7.68 20.50 -20.31
C ASN A 335 7.60 21.34 -19.03
N TRP A 336 6.77 20.96 -18.05
CA TRP A 336 6.50 21.77 -16.85
C TRP A 336 6.09 23.21 -17.18
N SER A 337 5.33 23.39 -18.26
CA SER A 337 4.74 24.66 -18.66
C SER A 337 3.41 24.92 -17.95
N VAL A 338 2.65 23.86 -17.67
CA VAL A 338 1.35 23.91 -17.02
C VAL A 338 1.20 22.79 -15.99
N VAL A 339 0.28 22.97 -15.03
CA VAL A 339 -0.16 21.93 -14.10
C VAL A 339 -1.67 21.79 -14.22
N ALA A 340 -2.13 20.63 -14.65
CA ALA A 340 -3.53 20.26 -14.64
C ALA A 340 -3.89 19.70 -13.26
N ALA A 341 -5.09 19.97 -12.76
CA ALA A 341 -5.53 19.41 -11.49
C ALA A 341 -7.02 19.11 -11.49
N ALA A 342 -7.42 18.01 -10.87
CA ALA A 342 -8.81 17.61 -10.72
C ALA A 342 -9.19 17.52 -9.24
N GLN A 343 -10.39 18.02 -8.97
CA GLN A 343 -11.00 17.91 -7.66
C GLN A 343 -11.82 16.62 -7.55
N ALA A 344 -11.66 15.90 -6.43
CA ALA A 344 -12.50 14.76 -6.08
C ALA A 344 -12.47 14.53 -4.56
N LYS A 345 -13.32 13.62 -4.08
CA LYS A 345 -13.33 13.21 -2.68
C LYS A 345 -13.67 11.73 -2.57
N HIS A 346 -12.86 11.00 -1.82
CA HIS A 346 -13.25 9.66 -1.40
C HIS A 346 -14.49 9.71 -0.46
N ASP A 347 -15.08 8.56 -0.17
CA ASP A 347 -16.27 8.45 0.66
C ASP A 347 -16.21 9.24 2.00
N PRO A 348 -17.32 9.90 2.41
CA PRO A 348 -18.60 9.95 1.71
C PRO A 348 -18.56 10.89 0.49
N GLN A 349 -18.86 10.33 -0.69
CA GLN A 349 -19.02 11.07 -1.93
C GLN A 349 -20.12 12.12 -1.75
N LEU A 350 -19.91 13.29 -2.36
CA LEU A 350 -20.88 14.37 -2.23
C LEU A 350 -21.95 14.32 -3.32
N GLY A 351 -21.66 13.70 -4.48
CA GLY A 351 -22.59 13.61 -5.61
C GLY A 351 -22.95 15.00 -6.15
N LYS A 352 -21.95 15.87 -6.32
CA LYS A 352 -22.17 17.28 -6.64
C LYS A 352 -21.15 17.78 -7.69
N PRO A 353 -21.56 18.73 -8.56
CA PRO A 353 -20.69 19.30 -9.59
C PRO A 353 -19.36 19.83 -9.08
N THR A 354 -18.25 19.42 -9.70
CA THR A 354 -16.91 19.92 -9.38
C THR A 354 -16.25 20.56 -10.58
N ASN A 355 -14.94 20.82 -10.48
CA ASN A 355 -14.15 21.33 -11.57
C ASN A 355 -12.79 20.63 -11.70
N PHE A 356 -12.25 20.68 -12.91
CA PHE A 356 -10.82 20.51 -13.15
C PHE A 356 -10.23 21.79 -13.73
N TYR A 357 -8.91 21.92 -13.60
CA TYR A 357 -8.20 23.18 -13.69
C TYR A 357 -6.93 23.02 -14.50
N LEU A 358 -6.46 24.13 -15.04
CA LEU A 358 -5.10 24.26 -15.55
C LEU A 358 -4.47 25.52 -14.98
N PHE A 359 -3.26 25.38 -14.46
CA PHE A 359 -2.47 26.47 -13.89
C PHE A 359 -1.20 26.65 -14.69
N ASN A 360 -0.70 27.88 -14.75
CA ASN A 360 0.65 28.14 -15.21
C ASN A 360 1.65 27.57 -14.19
N ALA A 361 2.52 26.66 -14.62
CA ALA A 361 3.42 25.96 -13.70
C ALA A 361 4.48 26.89 -13.07
N SER A 362 4.81 28.01 -13.72
CA SER A 362 5.82 28.95 -13.21
C SER A 362 5.26 29.98 -12.23
N THR A 363 3.99 30.37 -12.37
CA THR A 363 3.38 31.45 -11.58
C THR A 363 2.25 31.00 -10.66
N GLY A 364 1.71 29.80 -10.85
CA GLY A 364 0.49 29.34 -10.20
C GLY A 364 -0.78 29.99 -10.73
N GLY A 365 -0.70 30.92 -11.68
CA GLY A 365 -1.85 31.62 -12.22
C GLY A 365 -2.84 30.65 -12.88
N LEU A 366 -4.12 30.75 -12.51
CA LEU A 366 -5.19 29.97 -13.14
C LEU A 366 -5.32 30.35 -14.62
N LEU A 367 -5.14 29.38 -15.52
CA LEU A 367 -5.30 29.57 -16.96
C LEU A 367 -6.75 29.32 -17.36
N TRP A 368 -7.33 28.20 -16.90
CA TRP A 368 -8.74 27.93 -17.07
C TRP A 368 -9.29 27.00 -15.98
N LYS A 369 -10.62 27.01 -15.88
CA LYS A 369 -11.43 26.15 -15.01
C LYS A 369 -12.56 25.55 -15.85
N LYS A 370 -12.82 24.26 -15.71
CA LYS A 370 -13.89 23.54 -16.42
C LYS A 370 -14.76 22.78 -15.43
N ALA A 371 -16.07 22.99 -15.54
CA ALA A 371 -17.06 22.34 -14.70
C ALA A 371 -17.39 20.94 -15.19
N THR A 372 -17.64 20.05 -14.24
CA THR A 372 -18.13 18.68 -14.44
C THR A 372 -19.39 18.49 -13.60
N GLY A 373 -20.23 17.52 -13.97
CA GLY A 373 -21.46 17.20 -13.25
C GLY A 373 -21.22 16.55 -11.90
N ASP A 374 -20.07 15.90 -11.73
CA ASP A 374 -19.62 15.28 -10.48
C ASP A 374 -18.08 15.15 -10.45
N GLU A 375 -17.55 14.61 -9.37
CA GLU A 375 -16.11 14.38 -9.17
C GLU A 375 -15.42 13.52 -10.22
N CYS A 376 -14.12 13.77 -10.43
CA CYS A 376 -13.33 13.08 -11.45
C CYS A 376 -12.23 12.23 -10.81
N TRP A 377 -12.30 10.92 -11.06
CA TRP A 377 -11.41 9.91 -10.48
C TRP A 377 -10.36 9.41 -11.48
N GLY A 378 -10.59 9.59 -12.78
CA GLY A 378 -9.56 9.47 -13.81
C GLY A 378 -9.09 10.85 -14.21
N PHE A 379 -7.76 11.05 -14.32
CA PHE A 379 -7.21 12.32 -14.77
C PHE A 379 -5.82 12.17 -15.38
N ASP A 380 -5.56 12.80 -16.52
CA ASP A 380 -4.22 12.78 -17.14
C ASP A 380 -3.99 14.02 -18.05
N ILE A 381 -2.73 14.35 -18.32
CA ILE A 381 -2.31 15.42 -19.23
C ILE A 381 -1.17 14.95 -20.15
N LYS A 382 -1.38 15.08 -21.46
CA LYS A 382 -0.40 14.70 -22.47
C LYS A 382 -0.54 15.54 -23.73
N ASN A 383 0.58 15.96 -24.34
CA ASN A 383 0.60 16.64 -25.64
C ASN A 383 -0.40 17.81 -25.80
N GLY A 384 -0.58 18.60 -24.74
CA GLY A 384 -1.50 19.74 -24.76
C GLY A 384 -2.98 19.39 -24.60
N LEU A 385 -3.30 18.15 -24.19
CA LEU A 385 -4.64 17.69 -23.85
C LEU A 385 -4.71 17.31 -22.37
N VAL A 386 -5.82 17.64 -21.74
CA VAL A 386 -6.19 17.22 -20.38
C VAL A 386 -7.44 16.37 -20.49
N ALA A 387 -7.38 15.15 -19.95
CA ALA A 387 -8.50 14.22 -19.88
C ALA A 387 -9.00 14.09 -18.44
N ALA A 388 -10.31 13.99 -18.26
CA ALA A 388 -10.94 13.74 -16.96
C ALA A 388 -12.09 12.72 -17.11
N GLY A 389 -12.02 11.62 -16.37
CA GLY A 389 -13.07 10.61 -16.24
C GLY A 389 -13.83 10.79 -14.93
N CYS A 390 -15.14 10.99 -15.02
CA CYS A 390 -15.93 11.50 -13.89
C CYS A 390 -17.16 10.65 -13.53
N SER A 391 -17.63 10.80 -12.29
CA SER A 391 -18.75 10.05 -11.71
C SER A 391 -20.11 10.43 -12.32
N ASP A 392 -20.19 11.52 -13.07
CA ASP A 392 -21.37 11.92 -13.87
C ASP A 392 -21.52 11.13 -15.19
N ALA A 393 -20.82 9.99 -15.27
CA ALA A 393 -20.74 9.10 -16.41
C ALA A 393 -20.10 9.70 -17.66
N ARG A 394 -19.27 10.75 -17.52
CA ARG A 394 -18.64 11.42 -18.66
C ARG A 394 -17.12 11.37 -18.63
N VAL A 395 -16.56 11.37 -19.84
CA VAL A 395 -15.16 11.66 -20.11
C VAL A 395 -15.08 13.00 -20.80
N TYR A 396 -14.22 13.88 -20.31
CA TYR A 396 -13.97 15.21 -20.85
C TYR A 396 -12.55 15.30 -21.38
N VAL A 397 -12.36 15.83 -22.58
CA VAL A 397 -11.03 16.18 -23.11
C VAL A 397 -10.99 17.63 -23.52
N VAL A 398 -10.04 18.37 -22.95
CA VAL A 398 -9.89 19.82 -23.11
C VAL A 398 -8.44 20.12 -23.47
N GLY A 399 -8.22 21.01 -24.42
CA GLY A 399 -6.88 21.47 -24.76
C GLY A 399 -6.30 22.39 -23.67
N THR A 400 -4.99 22.54 -23.63
CA THR A 400 -4.34 23.51 -22.74
C THR A 400 -4.70 24.96 -23.08
N ASP A 401 -5.19 25.22 -24.29
CA ASP A 401 -5.82 26.48 -24.71
C ASP A 401 -7.21 26.73 -24.07
N GLY A 402 -7.76 25.73 -23.38
CA GLY A 402 -9.06 25.80 -22.73
C GLY A 402 -10.23 25.45 -23.66
N GLU A 403 -9.97 25.06 -24.92
CA GLU A 403 -11.00 24.63 -25.85
C GLU A 403 -11.39 23.17 -25.60
N LYS A 404 -12.70 22.88 -25.52
CA LYS A 404 -13.17 21.49 -25.41
C LYS A 404 -12.92 20.78 -26.73
N ARG A 405 -12.21 19.65 -26.69
CA ARG A 405 -11.96 18.81 -27.87
C ARG A 405 -13.13 17.88 -28.12
N TRP A 406 -13.52 17.16 -27.08
CA TRP A 406 -14.69 16.29 -27.10
C TRP A 406 -15.12 15.93 -25.68
N GLU A 407 -16.32 15.38 -25.57
CA GLU A 407 -16.79 14.69 -24.39
C GLU A 407 -17.56 13.44 -24.82
N LYS A 408 -17.58 12.42 -23.96
CA LYS A 408 -18.29 11.18 -24.22
C LYS A 408 -19.12 10.80 -23.00
N ASP A 409 -20.36 10.40 -23.24
CA ASP A 409 -21.22 9.77 -22.24
C ASP A 409 -20.95 8.26 -22.25
N CYS A 410 -20.47 7.75 -21.13
CA CYS A 410 -20.11 6.37 -20.91
C CYS A 410 -21.26 5.57 -20.27
N GLY A 411 -22.39 6.18 -19.92
CA GLY A 411 -23.57 5.52 -19.36
C GLY A 411 -23.40 4.95 -17.94
N THR A 412 -22.18 4.96 -17.41
CA THR A 412 -21.80 4.54 -16.06
C THR A 412 -20.67 5.43 -15.55
N MET A 413 -20.48 5.48 -14.23
CA MET A 413 -19.41 6.26 -13.60
C MET A 413 -18.06 5.89 -14.23
N ASN A 414 -17.36 6.88 -14.81
CA ASN A 414 -16.06 6.64 -15.39
C ASN A 414 -14.99 6.84 -14.31
N ARG A 415 -14.04 5.91 -14.22
CA ARG A 415 -13.06 5.85 -13.12
C ARG A 415 -11.63 6.11 -13.56
N GLU A 416 -11.32 5.94 -14.83
CA GLU A 416 -9.96 5.94 -15.34
C GLU A 416 -9.86 6.65 -16.69
N VAL A 417 -8.79 7.43 -16.87
CA VAL A 417 -8.34 7.93 -18.17
C VAL A 417 -6.81 7.94 -18.18
N GLU A 418 -6.19 7.47 -19.25
CA GLU A 418 -4.73 7.47 -19.41
C GLU A 418 -4.37 7.67 -20.88
N PHE A 419 -3.51 8.66 -21.17
CA PHE A 419 -3.00 8.83 -22.52
C PHE A 419 -1.90 7.81 -22.81
N SER A 420 -1.92 7.27 -24.04
CA SER A 420 -0.79 6.50 -24.57
C SER A 420 0.53 7.29 -24.49
N PRO A 421 1.70 6.61 -24.44
CA PRO A 421 3.00 7.29 -24.33
C PRO A 421 3.29 8.34 -25.41
N ASP A 422 2.73 8.19 -26.61
CA ASP A 422 2.85 9.16 -27.70
C ASP A 422 1.69 10.17 -27.77
N GLY A 423 0.71 10.07 -26.87
CA GLY A 423 -0.47 10.93 -26.76
C GLY A 423 -1.48 10.79 -27.90
N SER A 424 -1.37 9.76 -28.75
CA SER A 424 -2.28 9.59 -29.90
C SER A 424 -3.61 8.93 -29.52
N LEU A 425 -3.60 8.09 -28.47
CA LEU A 425 -4.75 7.37 -27.93
C LEU A 425 -5.01 7.74 -26.46
N LEU A 426 -6.26 7.58 -26.04
CA LEU A 426 -6.72 7.67 -24.66
C LEU A 426 -7.43 6.37 -24.28
N LEU A 427 -6.93 5.68 -23.25
CA LEU A 427 -7.65 4.60 -22.58
C LEU A 427 -8.62 5.23 -21.58
N THR A 428 -9.85 4.72 -21.49
CA THR A 428 -10.82 5.17 -20.47
C THR A 428 -11.78 4.06 -20.07
N GLY A 429 -12.30 4.08 -18.84
CA GLY A 429 -13.35 3.15 -18.44
C GLY A 429 -13.83 3.28 -16.99
N PRO A 430 -14.94 2.61 -16.63
CA PRO A 430 -15.82 1.85 -17.52
C PRO A 430 -16.65 2.71 -18.49
N CYS A 431 -17.02 2.16 -19.65
CA CYS A 431 -17.88 2.80 -20.65
C CYS A 431 -18.80 1.80 -21.36
N GLY A 432 -20.10 2.13 -21.42
CA GLY A 432 -21.13 1.22 -21.91
C GLY A 432 -21.18 -0.07 -21.09
N ASP A 433 -21.23 -1.20 -21.79
CA ASP A 433 -21.19 -2.54 -21.19
C ASP A 433 -19.75 -3.10 -21.06
N GLY A 434 -18.73 -2.30 -21.38
CA GLY A 434 -17.32 -2.71 -21.38
C GLY A 434 -16.51 -2.14 -20.21
N ASP A 435 -15.47 -2.89 -19.79
CA ASP A 435 -14.57 -2.46 -18.71
C ASP A 435 -13.73 -1.24 -19.10
N TYR A 436 -13.28 -1.17 -20.35
CA TYR A 436 -12.46 -0.08 -20.89
C TYR A 436 -12.68 0.09 -22.40
N GLU A 437 -12.41 1.30 -22.88
CA GLU A 437 -12.35 1.66 -24.29
C GLU A 437 -11.02 2.36 -24.61
N LEU A 438 -10.53 2.18 -25.83
CA LEU A 438 -9.35 2.87 -26.35
C LEU A 438 -9.79 3.77 -27.51
N LEU A 439 -9.63 5.08 -27.35
CA LEU A 439 -10.15 6.10 -28.25
C LEU A 439 -9.01 6.92 -28.86
N ASN A 440 -9.21 7.51 -30.04
CA ASN A 440 -8.32 8.55 -30.51
C ASN A 440 -8.35 9.77 -29.56
N ALA A 441 -7.19 10.18 -29.06
CA ALA A 441 -7.08 11.25 -28.06
C ALA A 441 -7.65 12.59 -28.53
N ASN A 442 -7.58 12.89 -29.83
CA ASN A 442 -8.01 14.17 -30.39
C ASN A 442 -9.48 14.17 -30.82
N THR A 443 -10.04 13.02 -31.20
CA THR A 443 -11.39 12.95 -31.80
C THR A 443 -12.40 12.17 -30.96
N GLY A 444 -11.98 11.33 -30.03
CA GLY A 444 -12.86 10.51 -29.19
C GLY A 444 -13.55 9.35 -29.90
N ASN A 445 -13.05 8.95 -31.08
CA ASN A 445 -13.58 7.85 -31.91
C ASN A 445 -12.59 6.71 -32.06
#